data_AF-A0A0C1GHM8-F1
#
_entry.id   AF-A0A0C1GHM8-F1
#
_cell.length_a   1.000
_cell.length_b   1.000
_cell.length_c   1.000
_cell.angle_alpha   90.00
_cell.angle_beta   90.00
_cell.angle_gamma   90.00
#
_symmetry.space_group_name_H-M   'P 1'
#
loop_
_entity.id
_entity.type
_entity.pdbx_description
1 polymer ?
#
loop_
_entity_poly.entity_id
_entity_poly.type
_entity_poly.pdbx_seq_one_letter_code
_entity_poly.pdbx_strand_id
1 'polypeptide(L)' 'MAKAIAKTHAPLGAVTILHAVDAISHTFENVVEWYQSRKTRKELARLTDAQLEDVGLTRADIGKF' A
#
# COMPACT_ATOMS: atom_id res chain seq x y z
N MET A 1 33.49 26.13 -34.08
CA MET A 1 32.02 26.00 -34.13
C MET A 1 31.58 25.18 -32.93
N ALA A 2 30.91 25.80 -31.97
CA ALA A 2 30.73 25.28 -30.62
C ALA A 2 29.66 24.17 -30.56
N LYS A 3 30.02 23.03 -29.99
CA LYS A 3 29.16 21.89 -29.71
C LYS A 3 28.34 22.19 -28.45
N ALA A 4 27.03 22.40 -28.60
CA ALA A 4 26.13 22.55 -27.47
C ALA A 4 25.92 21.18 -26.80
N ILE A 5 26.51 20.99 -25.62
CA ILE A 5 26.17 19.89 -24.71
C ILE A 5 24.82 20.25 -24.11
N ALA A 6 23.74 19.68 -24.65
CA ALA A 6 22.41 19.79 -24.09
C ALA A 6 22.43 19.12 -22.70
N LYS A 7 22.52 19.93 -21.64
CA LYS A 7 22.25 19.49 -20.29
C LYS A 7 20.76 19.15 -20.22
N THR A 8 20.43 17.86 -20.23
CA THR A 8 19.11 17.36 -19.85
C THR A 8 18.91 17.60 -18.35
N HIS A 9 18.63 18.85 -17.99
CA HIS A 9 17.86 19.10 -16.78
C HIS A 9 16.44 18.68 -17.13
N ALA A 10 16.02 17.51 -16.61
CA ALA A 10 14.60 17.26 -16.46
C ALA A 10 14.03 18.53 -15.80
N PRO A 11 13.07 19.22 -16.44
CA PRO A 11 12.61 20.51 -15.96
C PRO A 11 12.20 20.32 -14.51
N LEU A 12 12.56 21.28 -13.65
CA LEU A 12 12.29 21.23 -12.21
C LEU A 12 10.80 20.97 -11.88
N GLY A 13 9.90 21.14 -12.85
CA GLY A 13 8.48 20.78 -12.77
C GLY A 13 8.12 19.30 -13.05
N ALA A 14 8.90 18.56 -13.83
CA ALA A 14 8.60 17.14 -14.11
C ALA A 14 8.94 16.24 -12.91
N VAL A 15 10.03 16.56 -12.21
CA VAL A 15 10.47 15.84 -11.01
C VAL A 15 9.55 16.11 -9.82
N THR A 16 9.01 17.32 -9.69
CA THR A 16 8.02 17.65 -8.65
C THR A 16 6.68 16.95 -8.87
N ILE A 17 6.23 16.80 -10.12
CA ILE A 17 5.02 16.03 -10.45
C ILE A 17 5.24 14.54 -10.15
N LEU A 18 6.39 13.98 -10.51
CA LEU A 18 6.72 12.58 -10.22
C LEU A 18 6.64 12.31 -8.71
N HIS A 19 7.32 13.12 -7.89
CA HIS A 19 7.29 12.94 -6.44
C HIS A 19 5.90 13.16 -5.83
N ALA A 20 5.08 14.07 -6.40
CA ALA A 20 3.71 14.27 -5.94
C ALA A 20 2.84 13.03 -6.22
N VAL A 21 2.97 12.43 -7.41
CA VAL A 21 2.25 11.20 -7.77
C VAL A 21 2.75 10.02 -6.95
N ASP A 22 4.05 9.90 -6.71
CA ASP A 22 4.62 8.85 -5.87
C ASP A 22 4.13 8.96 -4.43
N ALA A 23 4.16 10.17 -3.85
CA ALA A 23 3.66 10.42 -2.50
C ALA A 23 2.17 10.06 -2.39
N ILE A 24 1.35 10.45 -3.37
CA ILE A 24 -0.06 10.11 -3.42
C ILE A 24 -0.25 8.60 -3.55
N SER A 25 0.47 7.94 -4.47
CA SER A 25 0.36 6.50 -4.72
C SER A 25 0.71 5.69 -3.47
N HIS A 26 1.81 6.00 -2.80
CA HIS A 26 2.20 5.35 -1.55
C HIS A 26 1.21 5.59 -0.41
N THR A 27 0.58 6.77 -0.32
CA THR A 27 -0.47 6.98 0.69
C THR A 27 -1.71 6.14 0.41
N PHE A 28 -2.09 5.98 -0.85
CA PHE A 28 -3.21 5.12 -1.24
C PHE A 28 -2.92 3.65 -0.96
N GLU A 29 -1.71 3.16 -1.27
CA GLU A 29 -1.28 1.79 -0.97
C GLU A 29 -1.40 1.48 0.53
N ASN A 30 -0.89 2.35 1.40
CA ASN A 30 -0.98 2.19 2.85
C ASN A 30 -2.43 2.18 3.36
N VAL A 31 -3.29 3.04 2.80
CA VAL A 31 -4.72 3.08 3.17
C VAL A 31 -5.45 1.83 2.71
N VAL A 32 -5.15 1.34 1.50
CA VAL A 32 -5.71 0.10 0.97
C VAL A 32 -5.27 -1.08 1.82
N GLU A 33 -3.98 -1.19 2.15
CA GLU A 33 -3.46 -2.27 2.99
C GLU A 33 -4.12 -2.27 4.38
N TRP A 34 -4.23 -1.11 5.02
CA TRP A 34 -4.94 -0.97 6.29
C TRP A 34 -6.43 -1.33 6.18
N TYR A 35 -7.08 -0.92 5.10
CA TYR A 35 -8.47 -1.27 4.85
C TYR A 35 -8.66 -2.78 4.67
N GLN A 36 -7.78 -3.42 3.89
CA GLN A 36 -7.82 -4.87 3.67
C GLN A 36 -7.55 -5.63 4.98
N SER A 37 -6.55 -5.22 5.75
CA SER A 37 -6.26 -5.73 7.10
C SER A 37 -7.51 -5.69 7.99
N ARG A 38 -8.17 -4.52 8.11
CA ARG A 38 -9.41 -4.38 8.88
C ARG A 38 -10.56 -5.22 8.34
N LYS A 39 -10.69 -5.33 7.02
CA LYS A 39 -11.71 -6.16 6.39
C LYS A 39 -11.49 -7.64 6.71
N THR A 40 -10.26 -8.13 6.57
CA THR A 40 -9.86 -9.49 6.94
C THR A 40 -10.19 -9.78 8.40
N ARG A 41 -9.82 -8.88 9.34
CA ARG A 41 -10.19 -9.04 10.75
C ARG A 41 -11.70 -9.17 10.95
N LYS A 42 -12.49 -8.35 10.24
CA LYS A 42 -13.95 -8.35 10.36
C LYS A 42 -14.57 -9.64 9.82
N GLU A 43 -14.10 -10.14 8.68
CA GLU A 43 -14.61 -11.39 8.12
C GLU A 43 -14.19 -12.59 8.99
N LEU A 44 -12.94 -12.65 9.47
CA LEU A 44 -12.49 -13.68 10.41
C LEU A 44 -13.26 -13.63 11.73
N ALA A 45 -13.60 -12.43 12.23
CA ALA A 45 -14.39 -12.28 13.45
C ALA A 45 -15.83 -12.82 13.31
N ARG A 46 -16.37 -12.90 12.09
CA ARG A 46 -17.72 -13.45 11.83
C ARG A 46 -17.75 -14.98 11.81
N LEU A 47 -16.62 -15.64 11.56
CA LEU A 47 -16.52 -17.09 11.56
C LEU A 47 -16.65 -17.65 12.98
N THR A 48 -17.15 -18.88 13.10
CA THR A 48 -17.18 -19.61 14.38
C THR A 48 -15.80 -20.17 14.73
N ASP A 49 -15.60 -20.58 15.98
CA ASP A 49 -14.30 -21.09 16.44
C ASP A 49 -13.87 -22.34 15.66
N ALA A 50 -14.81 -23.23 15.35
CA ALA A 50 -14.56 -24.42 14.52
C ALA A 50 -14.19 -24.07 13.06
N GLN A 51 -14.77 -23.00 12.50
CA GLN A 51 -14.42 -22.52 11.16
C GLN A 51 -13.05 -21.85 11.11
N LEU A 52 -12.66 -21.18 12.20
CA LEU A 52 -11.29 -20.66 12.33
C LEU A 52 -10.29 -21.81 12.46
N GLU A 53 -10.62 -22.85 13.24
CA GLU A 53 -9.78 -24.03 13.39
C GLU A 53 -9.59 -24.80 12.07
N ASP A 54 -10.63 -24.88 11.23
CA ASP A 54 -10.55 -25.50 9.89
C ASP A 54 -9.52 -24.82 8.97
N VAL A 55 -9.36 -23.49 9.09
CA VAL A 55 -8.32 -22.74 8.38
C VAL A 55 -7.01 -22.61 9.18
N GLY A 56 -6.90 -23.28 10.32
CA GLY A 56 -5.71 -23.30 11.16
C GLY A 56 -5.45 -22.00 11.94
N LEU A 57 -6.48 -21.19 12.17
CA LEU A 57 -6.40 -19.94 12.93
C LEU A 57 -7.10 -20.05 14.28
N THR A 58 -6.64 -19.26 15.25
CA THR A 58 -7.34 -19.05 16.51
C THR A 58 -7.87 -17.62 16.62
N ARG A 59 -8.81 -17.37 17.54
CA ARG A 59 -9.33 -16.00 17.82
C ARG A 59 -8.20 -15.01 18.15
N ALA A 60 -7.12 -15.47 18.78
CA ALA A 60 -5.97 -14.64 19.11
C ALA A 60 -5.20 -14.17 17.86
N ASP A 61 -5.23 -14.94 16.78
CA ASP A 61 -4.51 -14.61 15.54
C ASP A 61 -5.20 -13.52 14.73
N ILE A 62 -6.51 -13.30 14.93
CA ILE A 62 -7.25 -12.20 14.29
C ILE A 62 -6.61 -10.84 14.62
N GLY A 63 -6.04 -10.68 15.82
CA GLY A 63 -5.34 -9.46 16.21
C GLY A 63 -4.11 -9.13 15.34
N LYS A 64 -3.51 -10.13 14.70
CA LYS A 64 -2.26 -10.01 13.94
C LYS A 64 -2.43 -9.46 12.52
N PHE A 65 -3.66 -9.43 11.99
CA PHE A 65 -3.97 -9.02 10.61
C PHE A 65 -4.32 -7.54 10.47
#